data_AF-A0A3C0TU59-F1
#
_entry.id   AF-A0A3C0TU59-F1
#
_cell.length_a   1.000
_cell.length_b   1.000
_cell.length_c   1.000
_cell.angle_alpha   90.00
_cell.angle_beta   90.00
_cell.angle_gamma   90.00
#
_symmetry.space_group_name_H-M   'P 1'
#
loop_
_entity.id
_entity.type
_entity.pdbx_description
1 polymer ?
#
loop_
_entity_poly.entity_id
_entity_poly.type
_entity_poly.pdbx_seq_one_letter_code
_entity_poly.pdbx_strand_id
1 'polypeptide(L)'
;MLYNLLYPLSDDVAGLNLFRYLTFRTGGAVMTALFLAFVFGPGIIRLLKRLQPSGQPIREDGPQSHILTKAGTPTMGGFMILLGIIAGTLLWAALSNRYVWAALLVTSGFGLVGFADDYLKVTKRNSRGVPGRIKLAAEIAIAALAVWWIETIAAPAHGGMLAIPFLKNVLIDMGWMYLPFAVLVIVGTSNAVNLTDGLDGLAIMP
;
A
#
# COMPACT_ATOMS: atom_id res chain seq x y z
N MET A 1 -0.41 -17.50 5.15
CA MET A 1 0.24 -18.81 4.92
C MET A 1 0.32 -19.63 6.21
N LEU A 2 0.88 -19.06 7.28
CA LEU A 2 1.07 -19.72 8.58
C LEU A 2 -0.24 -20.20 9.22
N TYR A 3 -1.31 -19.40 9.12
CA TYR A 3 -2.64 -19.85 9.55
C TYR A 3 -3.06 -21.16 8.86
N ASN A 4 -2.94 -21.23 7.53
CA ASN A 4 -3.36 -22.41 6.77
C ASN A 4 -2.46 -23.64 7.05
N LEU A 5 -1.21 -23.43 7.47
CA LEU A 5 -0.24 -24.49 7.71
C LEU A 5 -0.24 -25.00 9.16
N LEU A 6 -0.32 -24.09 10.13
CA LEU A 6 -0.08 -24.38 11.55
C LEU A 6 -1.38 -24.61 12.34
N TYR A 7 -2.48 -23.96 11.97
CA TYR A 7 -3.76 -24.17 12.66
C TYR A 7 -4.28 -25.62 12.57
N PRO A 8 -4.17 -26.33 11.43
CA PRO A 8 -4.61 -27.73 11.35
C PRO A 8 -3.85 -28.68 12.28
N LEU A 9 -2.66 -28.31 12.76
CA LEU A 9 -1.83 -29.10 13.68
C LEU A 9 -2.12 -28.77 15.16
N SER A 10 -3.13 -27.92 15.43
CA SER A 10 -3.44 -27.50 16.79
C SER A 10 -4.06 -28.60 17.66
N ASP A 11 -4.59 -29.66 17.04
CA ASP A 11 -5.07 -30.85 17.73
C ASP A 11 -3.90 -31.62 18.39
N ASP A 12 -2.71 -31.59 17.78
CA ASP A 12 -1.50 -32.23 18.31
C ASP A 12 -0.69 -31.28 19.23
N VAL A 13 -0.73 -29.97 18.96
CA VAL A 13 0.01 -28.95 19.71
C VAL A 13 -0.91 -27.79 20.07
N ALA A 14 -1.40 -27.78 21.31
CA ALA A 14 -2.37 -26.79 21.80
C ALA A 14 -1.96 -25.32 21.58
N GLY A 15 -0.66 -25.01 21.64
CA GLY A 15 -0.12 -23.67 21.40
C GLY A 15 -0.37 -23.13 19.99
N LEU A 16 -0.55 -24.01 18.99
CA LEU A 16 -0.81 -23.59 17.60
C LEU A 16 -2.24 -23.05 17.41
N ASN A 17 -3.14 -23.25 18.39
CA ASN A 17 -4.46 -22.61 18.37
C ASN A 17 -4.36 -21.07 18.42
N LEU A 18 -3.23 -20.50 18.86
CA LEU A 18 -2.98 -19.05 18.79
C LEU A 18 -3.12 -18.49 17.37
N PHE A 19 -2.78 -19.27 16.33
CA PHE A 19 -2.90 -18.86 14.94
C PHE A 19 -4.35 -18.73 14.48
N ARG A 20 -5.34 -19.20 15.24
CA ARG A 20 -6.76 -18.97 14.97
C ARG A 20 -7.17 -17.53 15.20
N TYR A 21 -6.60 -16.86 16.20
CA TYR A 21 -7.02 -15.54 16.66
C TYR A 21 -6.55 -14.44 15.70
N LEU A 22 -7.49 -13.64 15.21
CA LEU A 22 -7.19 -12.51 14.31
C LEU A 22 -6.22 -11.51 14.96
N THR A 23 -6.42 -11.18 16.23
CA THR A 23 -5.55 -10.25 16.98
C THR A 23 -4.10 -10.71 17.03
N PHE A 24 -3.87 -12.01 17.31
CA PHE A 24 -2.52 -12.59 17.33
C PHE A 24 -1.86 -12.49 15.96
N ARG A 25 -2.60 -12.83 14.89
CA ARG A 25 -2.07 -12.78 13.52
C ARG A 25 -1.78 -11.36 13.05
N THR A 26 -2.63 -10.40 13.39
CA THR A 26 -2.41 -8.99 13.11
C THR A 26 -1.18 -8.48 13.84
N GLY A 27 -1.03 -8.81 15.13
CA GLY A 27 0.18 -8.48 15.90
C GLY A 27 1.44 -9.11 15.29
N GLY A 28 1.37 -10.38 14.90
CA GLY A 28 2.45 -11.09 14.20
C GLY A 28 2.83 -10.43 12.87
N ALA A 29 1.85 -9.99 12.07
CA ALA A 29 2.09 -9.29 10.81
C ALA A 29 2.81 -7.94 11.03
N VAL A 30 2.37 -7.16 12.02
CA VAL A 30 3.00 -5.88 12.39
C VAL A 30 4.43 -6.11 12.87
N MET A 31 4.65 -7.04 13.79
CA MET A 31 6.00 -7.36 14.29
C MET A 31 6.92 -7.88 13.19
N THR A 32 6.39 -8.66 12.24
CA THR A 32 7.15 -9.11 11.07
C THR A 32 7.57 -7.93 10.19
N ALA A 33 6.63 -7.04 9.86
CA ALA A 33 6.94 -5.87 9.04
C ALA A 33 7.99 -4.97 9.71
N LEU A 34 7.86 -4.75 11.02
CA LEU A 34 8.82 -3.98 11.82
C LEU A 34 10.20 -4.62 11.85
N PHE A 35 10.25 -5.94 12.10
CA PHE A 35 11.49 -6.70 12.09
C PHE A 35 12.19 -6.60 10.74
N LEU A 36 11.45 -6.76 9.63
CA LEU A 36 12.02 -6.63 8.29
C LEU A 36 12.55 -5.21 8.04
N ALA A 37 11.80 -4.19 8.43
CA ALA A 37 12.21 -2.80 8.28
C ALA A 37 13.49 -2.48 9.06
N PHE A 38 13.62 -2.93 10.31
CA PHE A 38 14.80 -2.64 11.13
C PHE A 38 16.03 -3.46 10.75
N VAL A 39 15.85 -4.74 10.43
CA VAL A 39 16.97 -5.64 10.10
C VAL A 39 17.49 -5.37 8.69
N PHE A 40 16.60 -5.27 7.69
CA PHE A 40 17.01 -5.10 6.29
C PHE A 40 17.10 -3.63 5.86
N GLY A 41 16.45 -2.72 6.58
CA GLY A 41 16.41 -1.30 6.22
C GLY A 41 17.77 -0.64 6.06
N PRO A 42 18.71 -0.76 7.02
CA PRO A 42 20.04 -0.20 6.86
C PRO A 42 20.78 -0.71 5.62
N GLY A 43 20.58 -1.98 5.26
CA GLY A 43 21.15 -2.59 4.05
C GLY A 43 20.55 -2.01 2.77
N ILE A 44 19.22 -1.90 2.72
CA ILE A 44 18.49 -1.32 1.58
C ILE A 44 18.85 0.16 1.41
N ILE A 45 18.93 0.94 2.49
CA ILE A 45 19.34 2.34 2.44
C ILE A 45 20.76 2.48 1.87
N ARG A 46 21.71 1.64 2.30
CA ARG A 46 23.07 1.65 1.73
C ARG A 46 23.08 1.29 0.25
N LEU A 47 22.27 0.32 -0.16
CA LEU A 47 22.12 -0.06 -1.57
C LEU A 47 21.56 1.11 -2.39
N LEU A 48 20.48 1.74 -1.93
CA LEU A 48 19.86 2.87 -2.62
C LEU A 48 20.81 4.07 -2.72
N LYS A 49 21.59 4.39 -1.66
CA LYS A 49 22.62 5.44 -1.71
C LYS A 49 23.70 5.16 -2.76
N ARG A 50 24.08 3.89 -2.97
CA ARG A 50 25.04 3.51 -4.03
C ARG A 50 24.43 3.67 -5.43
N LEU A 51 23.15 3.32 -5.58
CA LEU A 51 22.43 3.43 -6.86
C LEU A 51 22.03 4.88 -7.17
N GLN A 52 21.95 5.75 -6.17
CA GLN A 52 21.53 7.15 -6.28
C GLN A 52 22.58 8.12 -5.70
N PRO A 53 23.78 8.24 -6.30
CA PRO A 53 24.86 9.04 -5.74
C PRO A 53 24.52 10.54 -5.60
N SER A 54 23.65 11.03 -6.48
CA SER A 54 23.21 12.44 -6.51
C SER A 54 21.98 12.71 -5.64
N GLY A 55 21.42 11.71 -4.96
CA GLY A 55 20.19 11.84 -4.17
C GLY A 55 18.94 12.11 -5.01
N GLN A 56 17.88 12.59 -4.36
CA GLN A 56 16.63 12.98 -5.02
C GLN A 56 16.79 14.30 -5.80
N PRO A 57 16.36 14.39 -7.08
CA PRO A 57 16.32 15.65 -7.81
C PRO A 57 15.39 16.64 -7.09
N ILE A 58 15.95 17.73 -6.57
CA ILE A 58 15.21 18.69 -5.75
C ILE A 58 14.35 19.57 -6.68
N ARG A 59 13.06 19.75 -6.36
CA ARG A 59 12.20 20.70 -7.07
C ARG A 59 12.60 22.12 -6.66
N GLU A 60 12.78 23.00 -7.63
CA GLU A 60 13.13 24.41 -7.39
C GLU A 60 11.99 25.21 -6.73
N ASP A 61 10.75 24.72 -6.82
CA ASP A 61 9.53 25.39 -6.33
C ASP A 61 9.28 25.26 -4.80
N GLY A 62 10.24 24.72 -4.03
CA GLY A 62 10.07 24.38 -2.61
C GLY A 62 10.70 25.39 -1.62
N PRO A 63 10.35 25.34 -0.30
CA PRO A 63 10.97 26.20 0.71
C PRO A 63 12.49 25.99 0.81
N GLN A 64 13.27 27.05 0.92
CA GLN A 64 14.75 26.99 0.92
C GLN A 64 15.35 26.09 2.03
N SER A 65 14.70 26.01 3.20
CA SER A 65 15.10 25.11 4.29
C SER A 65 14.98 23.63 3.90
N HIS A 66 14.00 23.28 3.06
CA HIS A 66 13.74 21.92 2.58
C HIS A 66 14.73 21.46 1.49
N ILE A 67 15.29 22.40 0.75
CA ILE A 67 16.29 22.16 -0.30
C ILE A 67 17.63 21.76 0.32
N LEU A 68 17.99 22.35 1.47
CA LEU A 68 19.27 22.11 2.15
C LEU A 68 19.28 20.80 2.97
N THR A 69 18.17 20.39 3.58
CA THR A 69 18.09 19.17 4.42
C THR A 69 17.82 17.88 3.65
N LYS A 70 17.14 17.92 2.49
CA LYS A 70 16.89 16.74 1.65
C LYS A 70 18.06 16.38 0.71
N ALA A 71 19.14 17.16 0.72
CA ALA A 71 20.32 16.86 -0.08
C ALA A 71 21.02 15.57 0.42
N GLY A 72 20.98 14.51 -0.39
CA GLY A 72 21.69 13.25 -0.12
C GLY A 72 20.89 12.14 0.56
N THR A 73 19.58 12.32 0.80
CA THR A 73 18.70 11.21 1.17
C THR A 73 18.28 10.42 -0.08
N PRO A 74 18.39 9.07 -0.07
CA PRO A 74 17.92 8.27 -1.20
C PRO A 74 16.39 8.31 -1.25
N THR A 75 15.84 8.36 -2.45
CA THR A 75 14.39 8.19 -2.69
C THR A 75 14.04 6.70 -2.83
N MET A 76 12.74 6.36 -2.83
CA MET A 76 12.15 5.00 -2.88
C MET A 76 12.08 4.24 -1.53
N GLY A 77 12.02 4.95 -0.40
CA GLY A 77 11.80 4.32 0.92
C GLY A 77 10.51 3.49 1.01
N GLY A 78 9.48 3.85 0.22
CA GLY A 78 8.23 3.10 0.11
C GLY A 78 8.41 1.63 -0.30
N PHE A 79 9.51 1.29 -0.99
CA PHE A 79 9.84 -0.11 -1.29
C PHE A 79 9.99 -0.97 -0.03
N MET A 80 10.62 -0.42 1.02
CA MET A 80 10.79 -1.13 2.30
C MET A 80 9.44 -1.36 2.99
N ILE A 81 8.56 -0.36 2.94
CA ILE A 81 7.22 -0.44 3.51
C ILE A 81 6.40 -1.52 2.79
N LEU A 82 6.41 -1.50 1.45
CA LEU A 82 5.72 -2.51 0.63
C LEU A 82 6.25 -3.92 0.91
N LEU A 83 7.57 -4.09 1.01
CA LEU A 83 8.18 -5.37 1.36
C LEU A 83 7.65 -5.90 2.71
N GLY A 84 7.63 -5.04 3.73
CA GLY A 84 7.12 -5.38 5.06
C GLY A 84 5.64 -5.76 5.05
N ILE A 85 4.79 -4.96 4.39
CA ILE A 85 3.34 -5.21 4.26
C ILE A 85 3.08 -6.52 3.52
N ILE A 86 3.73 -6.75 2.39
CA ILE A 86 3.54 -7.95 1.57
C ILE A 86 3.98 -9.18 2.35
N ALA A 87 5.18 -9.17 2.94
CA ALA A 87 5.69 -10.30 3.71
C ALA A 87 4.80 -10.59 4.93
N GLY A 88 4.43 -9.57 5.71
CA GLY A 88 3.54 -9.71 6.86
C GLY A 88 2.18 -10.28 6.46
N THR A 89 1.59 -9.77 5.37
CA THR A 89 0.31 -10.25 4.86
C THR A 89 0.41 -11.70 4.38
N LEU A 90 1.40 -12.04 3.56
CA LEU A 90 1.55 -13.38 3.01
C LEU A 90 1.77 -14.44 4.11
N LEU A 91 2.56 -14.10 5.14
CA LEU A 91 2.80 -15.00 6.26
C LEU A 91 1.52 -15.17 7.12
N TRP A 92 0.89 -14.08 7.55
CA TRP A 92 -0.12 -14.14 8.61
C TRP A 92 -1.57 -14.12 8.14
N ALA A 93 -1.88 -13.55 6.98
CA ALA A 93 -3.25 -13.49 6.46
C ALA A 93 -3.75 -14.86 5.99
N ALA A 94 -5.08 -14.99 5.93
CA ALA A 94 -5.75 -16.19 5.44
C ALA A 94 -5.77 -16.09 3.92
N LEU A 95 -4.86 -16.81 3.24
CA LEU A 95 -4.67 -16.67 1.80
C LEU A 95 -5.84 -17.23 0.97
N SER A 96 -6.75 -17.97 1.61
CA SER A 96 -8.03 -18.37 1.03
C SER A 96 -9.01 -17.19 0.92
N ASN A 97 -8.79 -16.10 1.66
CA ASN A 97 -9.63 -14.92 1.62
C ASN A 97 -9.29 -14.07 0.39
N ARG A 98 -10.25 -13.98 -0.54
CA ARG A 98 -10.11 -13.23 -1.81
C ARG A 98 -9.99 -11.72 -1.59
N TYR A 99 -10.54 -11.17 -0.52
CA TYR A 99 -10.41 -9.74 -0.18
C TYR A 99 -8.96 -9.35 0.12
N VAL A 100 -8.17 -10.26 0.70
CA VAL A 100 -6.73 -10.04 0.95
C VAL A 100 -5.99 -9.83 -0.36
N TRP A 101 -6.33 -10.62 -1.39
CA TRP A 101 -5.71 -10.51 -2.71
C TRP A 101 -6.14 -9.24 -3.45
N ALA A 102 -7.41 -8.84 -3.35
CA ALA A 102 -7.87 -7.58 -3.91
C ALA A 102 -7.14 -6.37 -3.27
N ALA A 103 -6.94 -6.38 -1.95
CA ALA A 103 -6.17 -5.35 -1.27
C ALA A 103 -4.69 -5.36 -1.70
N LEU A 104 -4.05 -6.55 -1.74
CA LEU A 104 -2.67 -6.69 -2.21
C LEU A 104 -2.48 -6.25 -3.67
N LEU A 105 -3.47 -6.48 -4.53
CA LEU A 105 -3.47 -6.02 -5.92
C LEU A 105 -3.40 -4.49 -5.98
N VAL A 106 -4.26 -3.79 -5.23
CA VAL A 106 -4.26 -2.32 -5.21
C VAL A 106 -2.98 -1.78 -4.60
N THR A 107 -2.59 -2.27 -3.42
CA THR A 107 -1.38 -1.82 -2.72
C THR A 107 -0.12 -2.05 -3.54
N SER A 108 0.06 -3.24 -4.10
CA SER A 108 1.24 -3.56 -4.92
C SER A 108 1.18 -2.85 -6.26
N GLY A 109 0.01 -2.77 -6.90
CA GLY A 109 -0.17 -2.09 -8.17
C GLY A 109 0.15 -0.60 -8.09
N PHE A 110 -0.40 0.10 -7.09
CA PHE A 110 -0.11 1.52 -6.86
C PHE A 110 1.34 1.72 -6.42
N GLY A 111 1.87 0.79 -5.61
CA GLY A 111 3.27 0.74 -5.24
C GLY A 111 4.21 0.64 -6.45
N LEU A 112 3.89 -0.20 -7.44
CA LEU A 112 4.65 -0.34 -8.68
C LEU A 112 4.56 0.92 -9.56
N VAL A 113 3.38 1.54 -9.63
CA VAL A 113 3.20 2.81 -10.34
C VAL A 113 4.06 3.92 -9.70
N GLY A 114 4.05 4.03 -8.37
CA GLY A 114 4.91 4.95 -7.63
C GLY A 114 6.40 4.65 -7.80
N PHE A 115 6.79 3.37 -7.73
CA PHE A 115 8.17 2.94 -7.97
C PHE A 115 8.63 3.31 -9.38
N ALA A 116 7.80 3.09 -10.41
CA ALA A 116 8.12 3.46 -11.79
C ALA A 116 8.30 4.98 -11.94
N ASP A 117 7.46 5.78 -11.26
CA ASP A 117 7.55 7.24 -11.23
C ASP A 117 8.88 7.72 -10.61
N ASP A 118 9.24 7.20 -9.45
CA ASP A 118 10.47 7.56 -8.76
C ASP A 118 11.73 7.04 -9.47
N TYR A 119 11.67 5.83 -10.01
CA TYR A 119 12.74 5.27 -10.83
C TYR A 119 13.02 6.15 -12.05
N LEU A 120 11.98 6.67 -12.71
CA LEU A 120 12.12 7.55 -13.86
C LEU A 120 12.74 8.90 -13.47
N LYS A 121 12.32 9.51 -12.36
CA LYS A 121 12.89 10.77 -11.85
C LYS A 121 14.37 10.64 -11.55
N VAL A 122 14.77 9.55 -10.90
CA VAL A 122 16.17 9.26 -10.56
C VAL A 122 17.01 9.00 -11.81
N THR A 123 16.53 8.14 -12.70
CA THR A 123 17.28 7.74 -13.91
C THR A 123 17.45 8.92 -14.87
N LYS A 124 16.41 9.74 -15.05
CA LYS A 124 16.45 10.92 -15.94
C LYS A 124 17.00 12.18 -15.29
N ARG A 125 17.33 12.14 -13.98
CA ARG A 125 17.82 13.29 -13.20
C ARG A 125 16.99 14.55 -13.39
N ASN A 126 15.68 14.39 -13.43
CA ASN A 126 14.72 15.48 -13.59
C ASN A 126 13.56 15.25 -12.62
N SER A 127 12.91 16.32 -12.19
CA SER A 127 11.67 16.27 -11.41
C SER A 127 10.49 15.67 -12.19
N ARG A 128 10.60 15.59 -13.54
CA ARG A 128 9.60 14.96 -14.41
C ARG A 128 9.65 13.43 -14.31
N GLY A 129 8.66 12.87 -13.62
CA GLY A 129 8.39 11.43 -13.56
C GLY A 129 7.51 10.93 -14.72
N VAL A 130 6.74 9.88 -14.46
CA VAL A 130 5.80 9.29 -15.42
C VAL A 130 4.76 10.35 -15.81
N PRO A 131 4.39 10.48 -17.10
CA PRO A 131 3.35 11.43 -17.51
C PRO A 131 2.08 11.21 -16.69
N GLY A 132 1.55 12.29 -16.08
CA GLY A 132 0.42 12.20 -15.16
C GLY A 132 -0.81 11.50 -15.75
N ARG A 133 -1.04 11.63 -17.07
CA ARG A 133 -2.11 10.90 -17.79
C ARG A 133 -1.91 9.39 -17.78
N ILE A 134 -0.67 8.92 -17.94
CA ILE A 134 -0.35 7.49 -17.92
C ILE A 134 -0.45 6.95 -16.48
N LYS A 135 0.07 7.71 -15.51
CA LYS A 135 -0.04 7.37 -14.09
C LYS A 135 -1.52 7.21 -13.69
N LEU A 136 -2.34 8.22 -13.99
CA LEU A 136 -3.76 8.21 -13.67
C LEU A 136 -4.52 7.08 -14.38
N ALA A 137 -4.21 6.82 -15.66
CA ALA A 137 -4.81 5.71 -16.40
C ALA A 137 -4.47 4.35 -15.77
N ALA A 138 -3.23 4.15 -15.32
CA ALA A 138 -2.82 2.93 -14.64
C ALA A 138 -3.51 2.77 -13.27
N GLU A 139 -3.57 3.83 -12.46
CA GLU A 139 -4.27 3.82 -11.17
C GLU A 139 -5.76 3.54 -11.34
N ILE A 140 -6.43 4.16 -12.32
CA ILE A 140 -7.84 3.90 -12.66
C ILE A 140 -8.03 2.44 -13.07
N ALA A 141 -7.17 1.90 -13.95
CA ALA A 141 -7.30 0.52 -14.41
C ALA A 141 -7.15 -0.49 -13.26
N ILE A 142 -6.16 -0.29 -12.39
CA ILE A 142 -5.92 -1.15 -11.22
C ILE A 142 -7.10 -1.06 -10.24
N ALA A 143 -7.56 0.16 -9.94
CA ALA A 143 -8.69 0.38 -9.04
C ALA A 143 -9.99 -0.23 -9.61
N ALA A 144 -10.28 -0.03 -10.89
CA ALA A 144 -11.47 -0.57 -11.54
C ALA A 144 -11.47 -2.10 -11.53
N LEU A 145 -10.33 -2.72 -11.85
CA LEU A 145 -10.17 -4.17 -11.78
C LEU A 145 -10.41 -4.69 -10.36
N ALA A 146 -9.82 -4.03 -9.34
CA ALA A 146 -9.97 -4.45 -7.95
C ALA A 146 -11.42 -4.30 -7.46
N VAL A 147 -12.08 -3.17 -7.77
CA VAL A 147 -13.47 -2.94 -7.37
C VAL A 147 -14.40 -3.93 -8.06
N TRP A 148 -14.25 -4.11 -9.38
CA TRP A 148 -15.02 -5.12 -10.11
C TRP A 148 -14.84 -6.52 -9.50
N TRP A 149 -13.60 -6.90 -9.19
CA TRP A 149 -13.33 -8.19 -8.56
C TRP A 149 -13.99 -8.31 -7.18
N ILE A 150 -13.93 -7.25 -6.36
CA ILE A 150 -14.58 -7.20 -5.05
C ILE A 150 -16.10 -7.36 -5.19
N GLU A 151 -16.73 -6.73 -6.17
CA GLU A 151 -18.17 -6.87 -6.41
C GLU A 151 -18.57 -8.31 -6.77
N THR A 152 -17.76 -9.03 -7.55
CA THR A 152 -18.05 -10.44 -7.90
C THR A 152 -17.96 -11.41 -6.70
N ILE A 153 -17.28 -11.03 -5.62
CA ILE A 153 -17.11 -11.86 -4.43
C ILE A 153 -17.93 -11.35 -3.23
N ALA A 154 -18.47 -10.13 -3.32
CA ALA A 154 -19.29 -9.55 -2.29
C ALA A 154 -20.61 -10.32 -2.14
N ALA A 155 -21.12 -10.39 -0.90
CA ALA A 155 -22.46 -10.90 -0.67
C ALA A 155 -23.47 -10.01 -1.41
N PRO A 156 -24.53 -10.59 -2.03
CA PRO A 156 -25.53 -9.82 -2.78
C PRO A 156 -26.17 -8.68 -1.98
N ALA A 157 -26.24 -8.81 -0.65
CA ALA A 157 -26.78 -7.80 0.26
C ALA A 157 -25.87 -6.57 0.45
N HIS A 158 -24.62 -6.60 -0.01
CA HIS A 158 -23.61 -5.57 0.25
C HIS A 158 -22.88 -5.09 -1.01
N GLY A 159 -22.94 -5.82 -2.12
CA GLY A 159 -22.41 -5.37 -3.41
C GLY A 159 -23.15 -4.11 -3.88
N GLY A 160 -22.42 -3.09 -4.31
CA GLY A 160 -23.02 -1.84 -4.82
C GLY A 160 -23.61 -0.91 -3.76
N MET A 161 -23.57 -1.26 -2.47
CA MET A 161 -24.22 -0.52 -1.39
C MET A 161 -23.27 0.50 -0.75
N LEU A 162 -23.73 1.75 -0.57
CA LEU A 162 -23.04 2.80 0.17
C LEU A 162 -23.67 2.98 1.55
N ALA A 163 -22.90 2.69 2.60
CA ALA A 163 -23.33 2.95 3.97
C ALA A 163 -23.15 4.43 4.34
N ILE A 164 -24.16 5.00 5.00
CA ILE A 164 -24.07 6.37 5.53
C ILE A 164 -23.58 6.32 6.98
N PRO A 165 -22.41 6.93 7.29
CA PRO A 165 -21.93 7.02 8.66
C PRO A 165 -23.00 7.62 9.59
N PHE A 166 -23.00 7.22 10.85
CA PHE A 166 -23.96 7.65 11.89
C PHE A 166 -25.40 7.11 11.71
N LEU A 167 -25.76 6.53 10.56
CA LEU A 167 -27.06 5.91 10.30
C LEU A 167 -26.93 4.39 10.13
N LYS A 168 -27.15 3.63 11.21
CA LYS A 168 -26.81 2.20 11.29
C LYS A 168 -27.42 1.28 10.21
N ASN A 169 -28.60 1.63 9.69
CA ASN A 169 -29.37 0.78 8.78
C ASN A 169 -29.64 1.46 7.43
N VAL A 170 -28.93 2.54 7.10
CA VAL A 170 -29.12 3.25 5.83
C VAL A 170 -28.03 2.83 4.85
N LEU A 171 -28.46 2.04 3.86
CA LEU A 171 -27.67 1.63 2.71
C LEU A 171 -28.28 2.24 1.45
N ILE A 172 -27.49 3.01 0.71
CA ILE A 172 -27.89 3.56 -0.58
C ILE A 172 -27.39 2.59 -1.66
N ASP A 173 -28.31 1.99 -2.40
CA ASP A 173 -27.96 1.20 -3.57
C ASP A 173 -27.51 2.14 -4.70
N MET A 174 -26.24 2.04 -5.08
CA MET A 174 -25.66 2.85 -6.13
C MET A 174 -25.70 2.14 -7.50
N GLY A 175 -26.06 0.86 -7.54
CA GLY A 175 -26.02 0.05 -8.74
C GLY A 175 -24.71 0.20 -9.50
N TRP A 176 -24.79 0.45 -10.81
CA TRP A 176 -23.63 0.63 -11.69
C TRP A 176 -22.77 1.87 -11.33
N MET A 177 -23.31 2.86 -10.62
CA MET A 177 -22.56 4.03 -10.18
C MET A 177 -21.57 3.73 -9.05
N TYR A 178 -21.68 2.56 -8.41
CA TYR A 178 -20.75 2.16 -7.37
C TYR A 178 -19.32 2.04 -7.89
N LEU A 179 -19.14 1.39 -9.04
CA LEU A 179 -17.83 1.18 -9.66
C LEU A 179 -17.07 2.50 -9.91
N PRO A 180 -17.59 3.48 -10.68
CA PRO A 180 -16.87 4.73 -10.91
C PRO A 180 -16.68 5.55 -9.63
N PHE A 181 -17.62 5.48 -8.68
CA PHE A 181 -17.46 6.15 -7.38
C PHE A 181 -16.31 5.55 -6.56
N ALA A 182 -16.26 4.23 -6.42
CA ALA A 182 -15.20 3.55 -5.67
C ALA A 182 -13.82 3.75 -6.31
N VAL A 183 -13.74 3.73 -7.65
CA VAL A 183 -12.52 4.07 -8.39
C VAL A 183 -12.07 5.50 -8.08
N LEU A 184 -13.00 6.47 -8.11
CA LEU A 184 -12.70 7.86 -7.76
C LEU A 184 -12.14 7.97 -6.34
N VAL A 185 -12.74 7.27 -5.37
CA VAL A 185 -12.28 7.27 -3.97
C VAL A 185 -10.88 6.68 -3.85
N ILE A 186 -10.61 5.53 -4.46
CA ILE A 186 -9.29 4.86 -4.36
C ILE A 186 -8.20 5.72 -5.01
N VAL A 187 -8.42 6.16 -6.25
CA VAL A 187 -7.45 6.98 -6.99
C VAL A 187 -7.27 8.34 -6.34
N GLY A 188 -8.37 8.98 -5.91
CA GLY A 188 -8.35 10.26 -5.22
C GLY A 188 -7.58 10.20 -3.91
N THR A 189 -7.78 9.15 -3.11
CA THR A 189 -7.07 8.96 -1.84
C THR A 189 -5.56 8.76 -2.05
N SER A 190 -5.16 7.95 -3.04
CA SER A 190 -3.74 7.76 -3.38
C SER A 190 -3.06 9.07 -3.78
N ASN A 191 -3.69 9.85 -4.66
CA ASN A 191 -3.15 11.12 -5.11
C ASN A 191 -3.14 12.17 -4.00
N ALA A 192 -4.12 12.15 -3.08
CA ALA A 192 -4.13 12.99 -1.90
C ALA A 192 -2.94 12.70 -0.98
N VAL A 193 -2.65 11.42 -0.69
CA VAL A 193 -1.48 11.02 0.11
C VAL A 193 -0.17 11.41 -0.56
N ASN A 194 -0.05 11.22 -1.88
CA ASN A 194 1.14 11.63 -2.63
C ASN A 194 1.32 13.16 -2.65
N LEU A 195 0.24 13.94 -2.51
CA LEU A 195 0.31 15.39 -2.41
C LEU A 195 0.74 15.85 -1.00
N THR A 196 0.35 15.11 0.04
CA THR A 196 0.70 15.44 1.44
C THR A 196 2.09 14.96 1.84
N ASP A 197 2.70 14.00 1.14
CA ASP A 197 4.06 13.50 1.40
C ASP A 197 5.19 14.45 0.90
N GLY A 198 5.08 15.73 1.27
CA GLY A 198 6.04 16.78 0.90
C GLY A 198 7.11 17.06 1.96
N LEU A 199 6.81 16.77 3.23
CA LEU A 199 7.69 16.99 4.39
C LEU A 199 8.01 15.65 5.07
N ASP A 200 9.20 15.56 5.68
CA ASP A 200 9.65 14.32 6.32
C ASP A 200 8.71 13.92 7.45
N GLY A 201 8.11 12.72 7.36
CA GLY A 201 7.21 12.18 8.38
C GLY A 201 5.75 12.65 8.29
N LEU A 202 5.40 13.57 7.38
CA LEU A 202 4.05 14.17 7.34
C LEU A 202 2.97 13.19 6.91
N ALA A 203 3.23 12.34 5.92
CA ALA A 203 2.26 11.36 5.42
C ALA A 203 2.16 10.10 6.29
N ILE A 204 3.21 9.77 7.05
CA ILE A 204 3.26 8.55 7.88
C ILE A 204 2.88 8.83 9.35
N MET A 205 2.72 10.11 9.72
CA MET A 205 2.59 10.62 11.09
C MET A 205 3.87 10.36 11.93
N PRO A 206 4.31 11.28 12.82
CA PRO A 206 5.37 11.00 13.78
C PRO A 206 4.99 9.92 14.80
#